data_AF-A0A523VI50-F1
#
_entry.id   AF-A0A523VI50-F1
#
_cell.length_a   1.000
_cell.length_b   1.000
_cell.length_c   1.000
_cell.angle_alpha   90.00
_cell.angle_beta   90.00
_cell.angle_gamma   90.00
#
_symmetry.space_group_name_H-M   'P 1'
#
loop_
_entity.id
_entity.type
_entity.pdbx_description
1 polymer ?
#
loop_
_entity_poly.entity_id
_entity_poly.type
_entity_poly.pdbx_seq_one_letter_code
_entity_poly.pdbx_strand_id
1 'polypeptide(L)'
;GSVTQADLQAYVDGELSPEREAVLKQHLGTCATCRKQLNRLEEVAVALDTWPLADAAGRLAQRVVARARATPQLPRFRLRWGDALVSGTAAALGYAAVLLWSQLPSDESVAQQAGTVLGWLESVGLHALQFVRTLASDPAVTWGLLSTAIAAIAAASTLPLWYPTLREETLCLLSDLRQ
;
A
#
# COMPACT_ATOMS: atom_id res chain seq x y z
N GLY A 1 41.10 10.16 31.82
CA GLY A 1 40.65 9.86 30.44
C GLY A 1 41.18 10.95 29.53
N SER A 2 41.60 10.60 28.31
CA SER A 2 42.01 11.60 27.33
C SER A 2 40.78 12.36 26.83
N VAL A 3 40.81 13.69 26.94
CA VAL A 3 39.84 14.59 26.30
C VAL A 3 40.20 14.72 24.83
N THR A 4 39.21 14.64 23.95
CA THR A 4 39.37 14.79 22.51
C THR A 4 38.77 16.10 22.02
N GLN A 5 39.12 16.50 20.78
CA GLN A 5 38.50 17.64 20.10
C GLN A 5 36.98 17.47 19.98
N ALA A 6 36.51 16.24 19.73
CA ALA A 6 35.09 15.93 19.61
C ALA A 6 34.34 16.14 20.94
N ASP A 7 34.98 15.82 22.08
CA ASP A 7 34.38 16.08 23.40
C ASP A 7 34.16 17.59 23.63
N LEU A 8 35.06 18.46 23.12
CA LEU A 8 34.90 19.91 23.21
C LEU A 8 33.75 20.44 22.34
N GLN A 9 33.58 19.89 21.13
CA GLN A 9 32.48 20.25 20.24
C GLN A 9 31.14 19.81 20.82
N ALA A 10 31.04 18.54 21.22
CA ALA A 10 29.84 17.99 21.85
C ALA A 10 29.48 18.73 23.15
N TYR A 11 30.46 19.29 23.88
CA TYR A 11 30.19 20.15 25.03
C TYR A 11 29.52 21.47 24.64
N VAL A 12 29.99 22.13 23.58
CA VAL A 12 29.39 23.39 23.08
C VAL A 12 27.99 23.13 22.51
N ASP A 13 27.78 22.01 21.84
CA ASP A 13 26.48 21.62 21.28
C ASP A 13 25.50 21.08 22.35
N GLY A 14 25.95 20.84 23.59
CA GLY A 14 25.13 20.30 24.68
C GLY A 14 24.83 18.80 24.56
N GLU A 15 25.61 18.06 23.76
CA GLU A 15 25.41 16.63 23.46
C GLU A 15 26.27 15.70 24.34
N LEU A 16 27.11 16.25 25.22
CA LEU A 16 28.02 15.48 26.06
C LEU A 16 27.28 14.84 27.25
N SER A 17 27.56 13.56 27.56
CA SER A 17 26.96 12.90 28.73
C SER A 17 27.47 13.53 30.05
N PRO A 18 26.70 13.48 31.15
CA PRO A 18 27.09 14.06 32.43
C PRO A 18 28.44 13.53 32.97
N GLU A 19 28.73 12.24 32.78
CA GLU A 19 29.97 11.60 33.22
C GLU A 19 31.16 12.11 32.40
N ARG A 20 30.98 12.28 31.09
CA ARG A 20 31.99 12.82 30.19
C ARG A 20 32.23 14.30 30.43
N GLU A 21 31.18 15.05 30.75
CA GLU A 21 31.26 16.46 31.11
C GLU A 21 32.09 16.68 32.39
N ALA A 22 31.92 15.84 33.40
CA ALA A 22 32.73 15.91 34.62
C ALA A 22 34.23 15.68 34.32
N VAL A 23 34.56 14.69 33.49
CA VAL A 23 35.94 14.41 33.04
C VAL A 23 36.51 15.59 32.25
N LEU A 24 35.71 16.17 31.35
CA LEU A 24 36.11 17.33 30.57
C LEU A 24 36.38 18.55 31.46
N LYS A 25 35.47 18.87 32.39
CA LYS A 25 35.62 19.98 33.34
C LYS A 25 36.88 19.84 34.20
N GLN A 26 37.18 18.62 34.66
CA GLN A 26 38.43 18.34 35.38
C GLN A 26 39.66 18.62 34.50
N HIS A 27 39.64 18.20 33.24
CA HIS A 27 40.74 18.46 32.30
C HIS A 27 40.92 19.96 32.01
N LEU A 28 39.83 20.70 31.82
CA LEU A 28 39.85 22.16 31.60
C LEU A 28 40.42 22.93 32.81
N GLY A 29 40.32 22.38 34.02
CA GLY A 29 40.98 22.94 35.20
C GLY A 29 42.51 22.98 35.09
N THR A 30 43.11 22.04 34.37
CA THR A 30 44.58 21.84 34.32
C THR A 30 45.20 22.17 32.95
N CYS A 31 44.44 22.09 31.86
CA CYS A 31 44.94 22.26 30.50
C CYS A 31 44.56 23.62 29.90
N ALA A 32 45.53 24.53 29.80
CA ALA A 32 45.33 25.84 29.19
C ALA A 32 45.02 25.77 27.68
N THR A 33 45.58 24.79 26.97
CA THR A 33 45.37 24.60 25.54
C THR A 33 43.92 24.25 25.23
N CYS A 34 43.34 23.29 25.96
CA CYS A 34 41.95 22.89 25.76
C CYS A 34 40.96 23.99 26.16
N ARG A 35 41.26 24.81 27.19
CA ARG A 35 40.48 26.02 27.49
C ARG A 35 40.48 27.00 26.33
N LYS A 36 41.65 27.26 25.73
CA LYS A 36 41.75 28.16 24.57
C LYS A 36 40.98 27.63 23.36
N GLN A 37 40.97 26.31 23.15
CA GLN A 37 40.18 25.69 22.09
C GLN A 37 38.68 25.81 22.35
N LEU A 38 38.24 25.55 23.59
CA LEU A 38 36.84 25.70 23.99
C LEU A 38 36.34 27.13 23.76
N ASN A 39 37.08 28.13 24.23
CA ASN A 39 36.70 29.53 24.06
C ASN A 39 36.52 29.90 22.58
N ARG A 40 37.36 29.38 21.67
CA ARG A 40 37.21 29.61 20.23
C ARG A 40 35.93 28.99 19.67
N LEU A 41 35.53 27.82 20.17
CA LEU A 41 34.29 27.18 19.75
C LEU A 41 33.07 27.96 20.27
N GLU A 42 33.12 28.42 21.51
CA GLU A 42 32.08 29.27 22.12
C GLU A 42 31.95 30.62 21.39
N GLU A 43 33.05 31.25 21.01
CA GLU A 43 33.05 32.49 20.19
C GLU A 43 32.33 32.29 18.85
N VAL A 44 32.58 31.16 18.17
CA VAL A 44 31.90 30.82 16.91
C VAL A 44 30.41 30.56 17.16
N ALA A 45 30.07 29.81 18.21
CA ALA A 45 28.67 29.53 18.56
C ALA A 45 27.89 30.82 18.82
N VAL A 46 28.45 31.76 19.58
CA VAL A 46 27.85 33.07 19.84
C VAL A 46 27.69 33.89 18.55
N ALA A 47 28.70 33.87 17.67
CA ALA A 47 28.63 34.56 16.38
C ALA A 47 27.53 34.00 15.47
N LEU A 48 27.29 32.69 15.53
CA LEU A 48 26.21 32.02 14.78
C LEU A 48 24.83 32.29 15.41
N ASP A 49 24.73 32.30 16.75
CA ASP A 49 23.47 32.57 17.45
C ASP A 49 22.99 34.01 17.25
N THR A 50 23.94 34.95 17.20
CA THR A 50 23.66 36.37 16.92
C THR A 50 23.51 36.68 15.42
N TRP A 51 23.67 35.67 14.55
CA TRP A 51 23.56 35.87 13.11
C TRP A 51 22.13 36.27 12.74
N PRO A 52 21.92 37.40 12.03
CA PRO A 52 20.59 37.85 11.69
C PRO A 52 19.91 36.83 10.78
N LEU A 53 18.88 36.15 11.29
CA LEU A 53 17.98 35.39 10.43
C LEU A 53 17.30 36.38 9.49
N ALA A 54 17.60 36.29 8.21
CA ALA A 54 16.97 37.12 7.21
C ALA A 54 15.44 36.99 7.30
N ASP A 55 14.72 38.09 7.08
CA ASP A 55 13.24 38.22 7.01
C ASP A 55 12.54 37.32 5.96
N ALA A 56 13.29 36.39 5.36
CA ALA A 56 12.78 35.33 4.50
C ALA A 56 11.70 34.48 5.18
N ALA A 57 11.64 34.44 6.52
CA ALA A 57 10.64 33.67 7.26
C ALA A 57 9.20 34.06 6.90
N GLY A 58 8.89 35.35 6.79
CA GLY A 58 7.53 35.81 6.49
C GLY A 58 7.06 35.42 5.08
N ARG A 59 7.88 35.70 4.06
CA ARG A 59 7.56 35.35 2.67
C ARG A 59 7.59 33.84 2.43
N LEU A 60 8.49 33.11 3.09
CA LEU A 60 8.54 31.65 2.99
C LEU A 60 7.30 31.02 3.63
N ALA A 61 6.91 31.44 4.83
CA ALA A 61 5.72 30.95 5.51
C ALA A 61 4.47 31.16 4.65
N GLN A 62 4.31 32.35 4.07
CA GLN A 62 3.21 32.64 3.15
C GLN A 62 3.19 31.70 1.94
N ARG A 63 4.34 31.44 1.31
CA ARG A 63 4.42 30.51 0.17
C ARG A 63 4.13 29.06 0.58
N VAL A 64 4.61 28.61 1.74
CA VAL A 64 4.34 27.27 2.26
C VAL A 64 2.85 27.10 2.52
N VAL A 65 2.22 28.06 3.18
CA VAL A 65 0.76 28.04 3.43
C VAL A 65 -0.03 28.10 2.14
N ALA A 66 0.34 28.98 1.20
CA ALA A 66 -0.31 29.06 -0.10
C ALA A 66 -0.20 27.74 -0.87
N ARG A 67 0.97 27.11 -0.87
CA ARG A 67 1.19 25.81 -1.51
C ARG A 67 0.40 24.70 -0.81
N ALA A 68 0.41 24.64 0.51
CA ALA A 68 -0.35 23.66 1.29
C ALA A 68 -1.87 23.74 1.03
N ARG A 69 -2.39 24.96 0.82
CA ARG A 69 -3.79 25.18 0.44
C ARG A 69 -4.08 24.83 -1.02
N ALA A 70 -3.14 25.07 -1.92
CA ALA A 70 -3.27 24.77 -3.35
C ALA A 70 -3.06 23.29 -3.69
N THR A 71 -2.42 22.51 -2.81
CA THR A 71 -2.28 21.06 -2.99
C THR A 71 -3.65 20.40 -2.80
N PRO A 72 -4.17 19.68 -3.82
CA PRO A 72 -5.40 18.91 -3.65
C PRO A 72 -5.21 17.93 -2.49
N GLN A 73 -6.07 18.06 -1.49
CA GLN A 73 -6.09 17.12 -0.38
C GLN A 73 -6.47 15.76 -0.97
N LEU A 74 -5.56 14.80 -0.91
CA LEU A 74 -5.90 13.43 -1.26
C LEU A 74 -7.14 13.05 -0.45
N PRO A 75 -8.13 12.37 -1.06
CA PRO A 75 -9.28 11.90 -0.32
C PRO A 75 -8.72 11.05 0.82
N ARG A 76 -8.90 11.50 2.06
CA ARG A 76 -8.58 10.70 3.23
C ARG A 76 -9.39 9.43 3.05
N PHE A 77 -8.73 8.33 2.76
CA PHE A 77 -9.32 7.02 2.61
C PHE A 77 -9.83 6.62 3.99
N ARG A 78 -10.99 7.18 4.36
CA ARG A 78 -11.72 6.79 5.55
C ARG A 78 -12.28 5.43 5.19
N LEU A 79 -11.54 4.38 5.55
CA LEU A 79 -12.13 3.05 5.65
C LEU A 79 -13.34 3.20 6.56
N ARG A 80 -14.53 3.22 5.96
CA ARG A 80 -15.75 3.12 6.73
C ARG A 80 -15.70 1.71 7.29
N TRP A 81 -15.89 1.56 8.58
CA TRP A 81 -15.94 0.24 9.22
C TRP A 81 -16.97 -0.71 8.55
N GLY A 82 -17.96 -0.16 7.84
CA GLY A 82 -18.86 -0.91 6.97
C GLY A 82 -18.18 -1.59 5.77
N ASP A 83 -17.19 -0.96 5.14
CA ASP A 83 -16.44 -1.53 4.02
C ASP A 83 -15.48 -2.63 4.51
N ALA A 84 -14.96 -2.48 5.74
CA ALA A 84 -14.18 -3.52 6.40
C ALA A 84 -15.03 -4.78 6.66
N LEU A 85 -16.31 -4.62 7.03
CA LEU A 85 -17.24 -5.75 7.22
C LEU A 85 -17.57 -6.46 5.90
N VAL A 86 -17.73 -5.71 4.79
CA VAL A 86 -17.98 -6.29 3.46
C VAL A 86 -16.75 -7.05 2.94
N SER A 87 -15.53 -6.58 3.22
CA SER A 87 -14.31 -7.30 2.84
C SER A 87 -14.08 -8.57 3.67
N GLY A 88 -14.45 -8.55 4.96
CA GLY A 88 -14.33 -9.70 5.86
C GLY A 88 -15.27 -10.85 5.48
N THR A 89 -16.51 -10.55 5.04
CA THR A 89 -17.47 -11.57 4.63
C THR A 89 -17.06 -12.27 3.33
N ALA A 90 -16.50 -11.53 2.36
CA ALA A 90 -16.00 -12.11 1.11
C ALA A 90 -14.86 -13.11 1.35
N ALA A 91 -13.91 -12.77 2.24
CA ALA A 91 -12.81 -13.67 2.60
C ALA A 91 -13.31 -14.93 3.34
N ALA A 92 -14.25 -14.77 4.27
CA ALA A 92 -14.83 -15.89 5.01
C ALA A 92 -15.62 -16.85 4.11
N LEU A 93 -16.41 -16.33 3.16
CA LEU A 93 -17.15 -17.13 2.19
C LEU A 93 -16.21 -17.87 1.23
N GLY A 94 -15.16 -17.22 0.74
CA GLY A 94 -14.15 -17.86 -0.10
C GLY A 94 -13.44 -19.01 0.62
N TYR A 95 -13.05 -18.80 1.88
CA TYR A 95 -12.43 -19.84 2.70
C TYR A 95 -13.39 -21.01 2.98
N ALA A 96 -14.65 -20.72 3.32
CA ALA A 96 -15.67 -21.74 3.53
C ALA A 96 -15.95 -22.57 2.26
N ALA A 97 -15.97 -21.93 1.08
CA ALA A 97 -16.16 -22.60 -0.19
C ALA A 97 -14.99 -23.55 -0.52
N VAL A 98 -13.75 -23.14 -0.26
CA VAL A 98 -12.55 -24.00 -0.44
C VAL A 98 -12.58 -25.19 0.51
N LEU A 99 -12.92 -24.97 1.79
CA LEU A 99 -13.05 -26.06 2.76
C LEU A 99 -14.17 -27.02 2.38
N LEU A 100 -15.33 -26.51 1.95
CA LEU A 100 -16.44 -27.35 1.51
C LEU A 100 -16.06 -28.16 0.26
N TRP A 101 -15.37 -27.54 -0.70
CA TRP A 101 -14.86 -28.23 -1.89
C TRP A 101 -13.91 -29.37 -1.53
N SER A 102 -13.03 -29.16 -0.54
CA SER A 102 -12.07 -30.18 -0.11
C SER A 102 -12.69 -31.41 0.55
N GLN A 103 -13.94 -31.31 1.04
CA GLN A 103 -14.66 -32.40 1.71
C GLN A 103 -15.59 -33.18 0.78
N LEU A 104 -15.78 -32.73 -0.46
CA LEU A 104 -16.61 -33.42 -1.44
C LEU A 104 -15.85 -34.61 -2.03
N PRO A 105 -16.45 -35.81 -2.09
CA PRO A 105 -15.83 -36.98 -2.68
C PRO A 105 -15.54 -36.72 -4.17
N SER A 106 -14.27 -36.78 -4.55
CA SER A 106 -13.81 -36.54 -5.91
C SER A 106 -14.17 -37.73 -6.80
N ASP A 107 -15.40 -37.75 -7.30
CA ASP A 107 -15.78 -38.60 -8.41
C ASP A 107 -14.96 -38.18 -9.65
N GLU A 108 -14.36 -39.12 -10.39
CA GLU A 108 -13.36 -38.83 -11.43
C GLU A 108 -13.89 -37.89 -12.54
N SER A 109 -15.21 -37.83 -12.71
CA SER A 109 -15.90 -36.90 -13.62
C SER A 109 -15.79 -35.41 -13.22
N VAL A 110 -15.57 -35.11 -11.94
CA VAL A 110 -15.46 -33.74 -11.39
C VAL A 110 -14.05 -33.15 -11.62
N ALA A 111 -13.02 -33.99 -11.62
CA ALA A 111 -11.64 -33.57 -11.86
C ALA A 111 -11.43 -33.02 -13.29
N GLN A 112 -12.16 -33.55 -14.28
CA GLN A 112 -12.10 -33.08 -15.66
C GLN A 112 -12.85 -31.75 -15.87
N GLN A 113 -13.86 -31.45 -15.05
CA GLN A 113 -14.54 -30.13 -15.04
C GLN A 113 -13.78 -29.08 -14.22
N ALA A 114 -13.00 -29.46 -13.21
CA ALA A 114 -12.20 -28.53 -12.41
C ALA A 114 -11.12 -27.81 -13.24
N GLY A 115 -10.55 -28.48 -14.25
CA GLY A 115 -9.57 -27.88 -15.16
C GLY A 115 -10.14 -26.73 -16.01
N THR A 116 -11.43 -26.80 -16.38
CA THR A 116 -12.08 -25.72 -17.15
C THR A 116 -12.35 -24.51 -16.25
N VAL A 117 -12.80 -24.73 -15.01
CA VAL A 117 -13.06 -23.64 -14.05
C VAL A 117 -11.78 -22.88 -13.67
N LEU A 118 -10.67 -23.58 -13.44
CA LEU A 118 -9.37 -22.95 -13.18
C LEU A 118 -8.87 -22.11 -14.36
N GLY A 119 -9.04 -22.60 -15.60
CA GLY A 119 -8.71 -21.82 -16.81
C GLY A 119 -9.58 -20.57 -16.99
N TRP A 120 -10.87 -20.64 -16.64
CA TRP A 120 -11.76 -19.47 -16.65
C TRP A 120 -11.35 -18.44 -15.58
N LEU A 121 -10.94 -18.87 -14.39
CA LEU A 121 -10.52 -17.97 -13.31
C LEU A 121 -9.22 -17.22 -13.63
N GLU A 122 -8.24 -17.85 -14.28
CA GLU A 122 -7.03 -17.15 -14.76
C GLU A 122 -7.36 -16.07 -15.80
N SER A 123 -8.29 -16.35 -16.72
CA SER A 123 -8.77 -15.39 -17.71
C SER A 123 -9.49 -14.20 -17.06
N VAL A 124 -10.37 -14.46 -16.09
CA VAL A 124 -11.10 -13.41 -15.36
C VAL A 124 -10.15 -12.55 -14.52
N GLY A 125 -9.14 -13.15 -13.88
CA GLY A 125 -8.14 -12.43 -13.09
C GLY A 125 -7.30 -11.44 -13.91
N LEU A 126 -6.87 -11.86 -15.11
CA LEU A 126 -6.12 -10.99 -16.02
C LEU A 126 -6.96 -9.80 -16.51
N HIS A 127 -8.25 -10.03 -16.81
CA HIS A 127 -9.16 -8.95 -17.21
C HIS A 127 -9.51 -8.01 -16.05
N ALA A 128 -9.66 -8.51 -14.82
CA ALA A 128 -9.89 -7.68 -13.64
C ALA A 128 -8.71 -6.73 -13.35
N LEU A 129 -7.47 -7.21 -13.49
CA LEU A 129 -6.28 -6.37 -13.32
C LEU A 129 -6.14 -5.30 -14.42
N GLN A 130 -6.47 -5.64 -15.67
CA GLN A 130 -6.55 -4.66 -16.75
C GLN A 130 -7.63 -3.60 -16.49
N PHE A 131 -8.78 -4.00 -15.94
CA PHE A 131 -9.89 -3.10 -15.61
C PHE A 131 -9.56 -2.14 -14.46
N VAL A 132 -8.87 -2.61 -13.42
CA VAL A 132 -8.40 -1.73 -12.32
C VAL A 132 -7.36 -0.72 -12.83
N ARG A 133 -6.51 -1.13 -13.77
CA ARG A 133 -5.52 -0.23 -14.38
C ARG A 133 -6.17 0.86 -15.24
N THR A 134 -7.24 0.54 -15.98
CA THR A 134 -7.98 1.54 -16.77
C THR A 134 -8.84 2.47 -15.90
N LEU A 135 -9.39 1.97 -14.79
CA LEU A 135 -10.06 2.79 -13.76
C LEU A 135 -9.14 3.84 -13.13
N ALA A 136 -7.85 3.53 -12.97
CA ALA A 136 -6.87 4.45 -12.37
C ALA A 136 -6.44 5.59 -13.31
N SER A 137 -6.69 5.50 -14.63
CA SER A 137 -6.19 6.47 -15.61
C SER A 137 -7.19 7.53 -16.08
N ASP A 138 -8.50 7.26 -16.13
CA ASP A 138 -9.51 8.26 -16.55
C ASP A 138 -10.96 7.86 -16.17
N PRO A 139 -11.68 8.62 -15.31
CA PRO A 139 -13.03 8.26 -14.86
C PRO A 139 -14.10 8.31 -15.97
N ALA A 140 -13.90 9.05 -17.06
CA ALA A 140 -14.90 9.14 -18.14
C ALA A 140 -15.01 7.85 -18.98
N VAL A 141 -13.93 7.07 -19.07
CA VAL A 141 -13.88 5.80 -19.82
C VAL A 141 -14.60 4.65 -19.08
N THR A 142 -14.75 4.78 -17.76
CA THR A 142 -15.25 3.72 -16.86
C THR A 142 -16.74 3.45 -17.03
N TRP A 143 -17.54 4.49 -17.33
CA TRP A 143 -18.98 4.35 -17.60
C TRP A 143 -19.26 3.61 -18.91
N GLY A 144 -18.42 3.80 -19.93
CA GLY A 144 -18.56 3.11 -21.21
C GLY A 144 -18.33 1.60 -21.10
N LEU A 145 -17.27 1.19 -20.38
CA LEU A 145 -16.91 -0.23 -20.22
C LEU A 145 -17.86 -0.98 -19.28
N LEU A 146 -18.42 -0.33 -18.26
CA LEU A 146 -19.42 -0.97 -17.39
C LEU A 146 -20.70 -1.31 -18.17
N SER A 147 -21.10 -0.43 -19.11
CA SER A 147 -22.29 -0.65 -19.95
C SER A 147 -22.13 -1.82 -20.92
N THR A 148 -20.94 -2.02 -21.48
CA THR A 148 -20.66 -3.13 -22.41
C THR A 148 -20.53 -4.47 -21.68
N ALA A 149 -19.95 -4.49 -20.48
CA ALA A 149 -19.87 -5.70 -19.65
C ALA A 149 -21.26 -6.20 -19.22
N ILE A 150 -22.15 -5.29 -18.80
CA ILE A 150 -23.53 -5.63 -18.43
C ILE A 150 -24.30 -6.15 -19.67
N ALA A 151 -24.10 -5.53 -20.84
CA ALA A 151 -24.73 -5.99 -22.08
C ALA A 151 -24.26 -7.40 -22.51
N ALA A 152 -22.97 -7.73 -22.32
CA ALA A 152 -22.44 -9.06 -22.63
C ALA A 152 -23.00 -10.15 -21.69
N ILE A 153 -23.14 -9.85 -20.39
CA ILE A 153 -23.74 -10.76 -19.40
C ILE A 153 -25.23 -10.96 -19.68
N ALA A 154 -25.95 -9.89 -20.05
CA ALA A 154 -27.35 -9.97 -20.46
C ALA A 154 -27.52 -10.81 -21.75
N ALA A 155 -26.65 -10.64 -22.74
CA ALA A 155 -26.67 -11.45 -23.96
C ALA A 155 -26.42 -12.94 -23.68
N ALA A 156 -25.46 -13.26 -22.80
CA ALA A 156 -25.15 -14.64 -22.41
C ALA A 156 -26.29 -15.33 -21.64
N SER A 157 -27.07 -14.57 -20.87
CA SER A 157 -28.24 -15.08 -20.12
C SER A 157 -29.51 -15.17 -20.96
N THR A 158 -29.55 -14.53 -22.14
CA THR A 158 -30.65 -14.64 -23.12
C THR A 158 -30.41 -15.70 -24.20
N LEU A 159 -29.25 -16.37 -24.21
CA LEU A 159 -29.03 -17.50 -25.10
C LEU A 159 -30.01 -18.63 -24.72
N PRO A 160 -30.93 -19.03 -25.62
CA PRO A 160 -31.85 -20.12 -25.34
C PRO A 160 -31.04 -21.41 -25.16
N LEU A 161 -31.37 -22.20 -24.14
CA LEU A 161 -30.87 -23.56 -23.85
C LEU A 161 -31.20 -24.59 -24.97
N TRP A 162 -31.39 -24.15 -26.21
CA TRP A 162 -31.68 -24.96 -27.38
C TRP A 162 -30.36 -25.35 -28.07
N TYR A 163 -29.55 -26.18 -27.43
CA TYR A 163 -28.51 -26.93 -28.15
C TYR A 163 -29.13 -28.29 -28.54
N PRO A 164 -29.54 -28.50 -29.80
CA PRO A 164 -30.25 -29.72 -30.21
C PRO A 164 -29.35 -30.97 -30.32
N THR A 165 -28.03 -30.85 -30.16
CA THR A 165 -27.09 -31.96 -30.43
C THR A 165 -27.00 -33.01 -29.32
N LEU A 166 -27.54 -32.79 -28.12
CA LEU A 166 -27.56 -33.81 -27.05
C LEU A 166 -28.84 -34.68 -27.04
N ARG A 167 -29.84 -34.35 -27.88
CA ARG A 167 -31.11 -35.09 -27.93
C ARG A 167 -31.04 -36.35 -28.79
N GLU A 168 -30.12 -36.41 -29.76
CA GLU A 168 -29.98 -37.58 -30.63
C GLU A 168 -29.19 -38.71 -29.94
N GLU A 169 -28.14 -38.40 -29.18
CA GLU A 169 -27.37 -39.42 -28.45
C GLU A 169 -28.16 -40.09 -27.32
N THR A 170 -29.06 -39.35 -26.65
CA THR A 170 -29.92 -39.92 -25.60
C THR A 170 -31.04 -40.79 -26.14
N LEU A 171 -31.49 -40.56 -27.38
CA LEU A 171 -32.50 -41.41 -28.03
C LEU A 171 -31.90 -42.71 -28.59
N CYS A 172 -30.63 -42.70 -29.05
CA CYS A 172 -29.93 -43.93 -29.43
C CYS A 172 -29.67 -44.86 -28.22
N LEU A 173 -29.21 -44.31 -27.09
CA LEU A 173 -28.93 -45.09 -25.87
C LEU A 173 -30.20 -45.72 -25.25
N LEU A 174 -31.37 -45.09 -25.40
CA LEU A 174 -32.64 -45.66 -24.94
C LEU A 174 -33.23 -46.72 -25.87
N SER A 175 -32.82 -46.77 -27.14
CA SER A 175 -33.26 -47.82 -28.07
C SER A 175 -32.52 -49.15 -27.90
N ASP A 176 -31.25 -49.12 -27.45
CA ASP A 176 -30.45 -50.32 -27.21
C ASP A 176 -30.83 -51.07 -25.92
N LEU A 177 -31.39 -50.37 -24.93
CA LEU A 177 -31.86 -50.99 -23.68
C LEU A 177 -33.23 -51.69 -23.80
N ARG A 178 -33.81 -51.75 -25.00
CA ARG A 178 -35.15 -52.32 -25.25
C ARG A 178 -35.14 -53.60 -26.11
N GLN A 179 -33.96 -54.14 -26.45
CA GLN A 179 -33.79 -55.47 -27.03
C GLN A 179 -33.14 -56.40 -26.01
#